data_AF-A0A1H6QKR8-F1
#
_entry.id   AF-A0A1H6QKR8-F1
#
_cell.length_a   1.000
_cell.length_b   1.000
_cell.length_c   1.000
_cell.angle_alpha   90.00
_cell.angle_beta   90.00
_cell.angle_gamma   90.00
#
_symmetry.space_group_name_H-M   'P 1'
#
loop_
_entity.id
_entity.type
_entity.pdbx_description
1 polymer ?
#
loop_
_entity_poly.entity_id
_entity_poly.type
_entity_poly.pdbx_seq_one_letter_code
_entity_poly.pdbx_strand_id
1 'polypeptide(L)'
;MHRYNRALGDLSLLLIAMAMSLGPLARLSTARLIRKLLPYRRELGIYAVLAAIVHTIIILFGWVELDFARLFGFEYHPTLQRYVMVQHGFALGNILGIAALLYGIVLAATSNDFSQNRLGASVWKYIQQGTYVLWWLTVLHTAYFLFIHFLDFHRRTPEPNWAQWPFMALVGAILALQLAATIKTWRAQRHRRAAT
;
A
#
# COMPACT_ATOMS: atom_id res chain seq x y z
N MET A 1 -10.98 8.56 17.86
CA MET A 1 -10.14 8.87 16.68
C MET A 1 -9.38 7.64 16.15
N HIS A 2 -8.59 6.92 16.97
CA HIS A 2 -7.74 5.81 16.50
C HIS A 2 -8.43 4.67 15.72
N ARG A 3 -9.63 4.23 16.11
CA ARG A 3 -10.30 3.07 15.48
C ARG A 3 -10.74 3.35 14.04
N TYR A 4 -11.34 4.51 13.78
CA TYR A 4 -11.79 4.91 12.44
C TYR A 4 -10.61 5.17 11.51
N ASN A 5 -9.57 5.84 12.01
CA ASN A 5 -8.37 6.09 11.22
C ASN A 5 -7.67 4.78 10.81
N ARG A 6 -7.57 3.82 11.73
CA ARG A 6 -7.04 2.48 11.43
C ARG A 6 -7.88 1.78 10.38
N ALA A 7 -9.21 1.81 10.50
CA ALA A 7 -10.10 1.18 9.53
C ALA A 7 -9.92 1.74 8.10
N LEU A 8 -9.64 3.04 7.95
CA LEU A 8 -9.33 3.64 6.65
C LEU A 8 -7.98 3.18 6.09
N GLY A 9 -6.96 3.05 6.95
CA GLY A 9 -5.67 2.44 6.57
C GLY A 9 -5.83 0.99 6.12
N ASP A 10 -6.57 0.19 6.89
CA ASP A 10 -6.87 -1.22 6.58
C ASP A 10 -7.67 -1.35 5.27
N LEU A 11 -8.68 -0.50 5.08
CA LEU A 11 -9.46 -0.43 3.84
C LEU A 11 -8.57 -0.13 2.64
N SER A 12 -7.67 0.86 2.75
CA SER A 12 -6.71 1.19 1.69
C SER A 12 -5.86 -0.03 1.32
N LEU A 13 -5.27 -0.71 2.32
CA LEU A 13 -4.48 -1.92 2.10
C LEU A 13 -5.28 -3.02 1.40
N LEU A 14 -6.50 -3.28 1.84
CA LEU A 14 -7.36 -4.32 1.26
C LEU A 14 -7.75 -3.99 -0.18
N LEU A 15 -8.08 -2.73 -0.48
CA LEU A 15 -8.40 -2.29 -1.84
C LEU A 15 -7.19 -2.41 -2.78
N ILE A 16 -5.98 -2.07 -2.32
CA ILE A 16 -4.75 -2.30 -3.10
C ILE A 16 -4.55 -3.81 -3.31
N ALA A 17 -4.68 -4.64 -2.27
CA ALA A 17 -4.54 -6.09 -2.40
C ALA A 17 -5.54 -6.68 -3.41
N MET A 18 -6.79 -6.23 -3.39
CA MET A 18 -7.80 -6.61 -4.38
C MET A 18 -7.39 -6.18 -5.80
N ALA A 19 -6.93 -4.94 -5.99
CA ALA A 19 -6.44 -4.47 -7.29
C ALA A 19 -5.23 -5.27 -7.80
N MET A 20 -4.35 -5.70 -6.88
CA MET A 20 -3.16 -6.51 -7.18
C MET A 20 -3.49 -7.98 -7.48
N SER A 21 -4.60 -8.51 -6.97
CA SER A 21 -5.02 -9.91 -7.21
C SER A 21 -5.74 -10.10 -8.55
N LEU A 22 -6.51 -9.11 -9.02
CA LEU A 22 -7.32 -9.22 -10.25
C LEU A 22 -6.50 -9.58 -11.48
N GLY A 23 -5.31 -8.99 -11.65
CA GLY A 23 -4.43 -9.26 -12.78
C GLY A 23 -3.95 -10.72 -12.85
N PRO A 24 -3.27 -11.23 -11.80
CA PRO A 24 -2.90 -12.63 -11.69
C PRO A 24 -4.08 -13.60 -11.81
N LEU A 25 -5.20 -13.31 -11.13
CA LEU A 25 -6.39 -14.15 -11.17
C LEU A 25 -6.97 -14.28 -12.58
N ALA A 26 -7.03 -13.18 -13.34
CA ALA A 26 -7.50 -13.19 -14.72
C ALA A 26 -6.59 -14.00 -15.67
N ARG A 27 -5.30 -14.15 -15.35
CA ARG A 27 -4.37 -15.00 -16.11
C ARG A 27 -4.46 -16.47 -15.72
N LEU A 28 -4.67 -16.74 -14.42
CA LEU A 28 -4.74 -18.10 -13.90
C LEU A 28 -6.07 -18.77 -14.22
N SER A 29 -7.17 -18.03 -14.19
CA SER A 29 -8.53 -18.55 -14.35
C SER A 29 -9.19 -18.10 -15.65
N THR A 30 -10.03 -18.98 -16.21
CA THR A 30 -10.92 -18.67 -17.34
C THR A 30 -12.30 -18.19 -16.87
N ALA A 31 -12.52 -18.09 -15.55
CA ALA A 31 -13.79 -17.71 -14.97
C ALA A 31 -14.29 -16.35 -15.51
N ARG A 32 -15.51 -16.35 -16.05
CA ARG A 32 -16.15 -15.17 -16.64
C ARG A 32 -16.29 -14.04 -15.63
N LEU A 33 -16.56 -14.37 -14.36
CA LEU A 33 -16.70 -13.41 -13.28
C LEU A 33 -15.44 -12.56 -13.09
N ILE A 34 -14.26 -13.20 -13.04
CA ILE A 34 -12.98 -12.52 -12.84
C ILE A 34 -12.68 -11.56 -13.99
N ARG A 35 -12.98 -11.98 -15.23
CA ARG A 35 -12.82 -11.11 -16.42
C ARG A 35 -13.75 -9.90 -16.39
N LYS A 36 -14.99 -10.05 -15.90
CA LYS A 36 -15.93 -8.94 -15.70
C LYS A 36 -15.48 -7.96 -14.61
N LEU A 37 -14.74 -8.44 -13.62
CA LEU A 37 -14.21 -7.62 -12.52
C LEU A 37 -12.92 -6.88 -12.89
N LEU A 38 -12.22 -7.29 -13.95
CA LEU A 38 -10.93 -6.72 -14.33
C LEU A 38 -10.95 -5.19 -14.58
N PRO A 39 -12.00 -4.60 -15.22
CA PRO A 39 -12.09 -3.15 -15.38
C PRO A 39 -12.05 -2.40 -14.04
N TYR A 40 -12.72 -2.93 -13.01
CA TYR A 40 -12.81 -2.35 -11.66
C TYR A 40 -11.47 -2.24 -10.92
N ARG A 41 -10.38 -2.82 -11.46
CA ARG A 41 -9.03 -2.70 -10.90
C ARG A 41 -8.63 -1.23 -10.72
N ARG A 42 -9.03 -0.36 -11.65
CA ARG A 42 -8.67 1.05 -11.65
C ARG A 42 -9.40 1.80 -10.54
N GLU A 43 -10.68 1.56 -10.40
CA GLU A 43 -11.58 2.12 -9.40
C GLU A 43 -11.13 1.70 -8.00
N LEU A 44 -10.81 0.41 -7.80
CA LEU A 44 -10.24 -0.09 -6.54
C LEU A 44 -8.96 0.67 -6.16
N GLY A 45 -8.06 0.90 -7.12
CA GLY A 45 -6.85 1.68 -6.90
C GLY A 45 -7.12 3.14 -6.51
N ILE A 46 -8.07 3.80 -7.19
CA ILE A 46 -8.47 5.18 -6.88
C ILE A 46 -9.06 5.24 -5.46
N TYR A 47 -10.01 4.36 -5.12
CA TYR A 47 -10.62 4.35 -3.80
C TYR A 47 -9.62 4.01 -2.69
N ALA A 48 -8.62 3.15 -2.96
CA ALA A 48 -7.55 2.89 -2.02
C ALA A 48 -6.76 4.16 -1.67
N VAL A 49 -6.44 4.97 -2.69
CA VAL A 49 -5.70 6.23 -2.51
C VAL A 49 -6.57 7.26 -1.81
N LEU A 50 -7.86 7.35 -2.15
CA LEU A 50 -8.79 8.22 -1.42
C LEU A 50 -8.88 7.84 0.07
N ALA A 51 -8.98 6.55 0.39
CA ALA A 51 -8.97 6.08 1.76
C ALA A 51 -7.66 6.44 2.49
N ALA A 52 -6.51 6.32 1.81
CA ALA A 52 -5.22 6.73 2.36
C ALA A 52 -5.13 8.24 2.59
N ILE A 53 -5.68 9.07 1.68
CA ILE A 53 -5.75 10.52 1.86
C ILE A 53 -6.56 10.87 3.11
N VAL A 54 -7.75 10.28 3.28
CA VAL A 54 -8.59 10.53 4.46
C VAL A 54 -7.88 10.06 5.74
N HIS A 55 -7.21 8.91 5.69
CA HIS A 55 -6.38 8.42 6.78
C HIS A 55 -5.28 9.44 7.17
N THR A 56 -4.56 9.98 6.18
CA THR A 56 -3.54 11.00 6.42
C THR A 56 -4.13 12.31 6.94
N ILE A 57 -5.27 12.77 6.43
CA ILE A 57 -5.97 13.96 6.94
C ILE A 57 -6.30 13.78 8.43
N ILE A 58 -6.85 12.64 8.82
CA ILE A 58 -7.17 12.38 10.23
C ILE A 58 -5.91 12.40 11.11
N ILE A 59 -4.76 11.91 10.62
CA ILE A 59 -3.48 12.02 11.34
C ILE A 59 -3.05 13.48 11.48
N LEU A 60 -3.05 14.23 10.37
CA LEU A 60 -2.56 15.61 10.33
C LEU A 60 -3.33 16.53 11.27
N PHE A 61 -4.66 16.42 11.29
CA PHE A 61 -5.50 17.30 12.10
C PHE A 61 -5.85 16.71 13.48
N GLY A 62 -6.04 15.39 13.56
CA GLY A 62 -6.55 14.73 14.76
C GLY A 62 -5.47 14.14 15.68
N TRP A 63 -4.21 14.08 15.23
CA TRP A 63 -3.11 13.56 16.04
C TRP A 63 -1.91 14.50 16.10
N VAL A 64 -1.34 14.88 14.95
CA VAL A 64 -0.14 15.74 14.95
C VAL A 64 -0.48 17.23 15.00
N GLU A 65 -1.76 17.60 14.87
CA GLU A 65 -2.24 18.98 15.01
C GLU A 65 -1.47 19.98 14.11
N LEU A 66 -1.09 19.53 12.91
CA LEU A 66 -0.26 20.25 11.94
C LEU A 66 1.19 20.55 12.39
N ASP A 67 1.64 20.05 13.55
CA ASP A 67 3.05 20.04 13.92
C ASP A 67 3.76 18.87 13.23
N PHE A 68 4.34 19.14 12.06
CA PHE A 68 4.99 18.12 11.24
C PHE A 68 6.18 17.43 11.94
N ALA A 69 6.81 18.05 12.95
CA ALA A 69 7.88 17.42 13.71
C ALA A 69 7.40 16.14 14.42
N ARG A 70 6.12 16.12 14.83
CA ARG A 70 5.48 14.95 15.46
C ARG A 70 5.38 13.74 14.52
N LEU A 71 5.27 13.93 13.21
CA LEU A 71 5.34 12.82 12.23
C LEU A 71 6.70 12.12 12.25
N PHE A 72 7.75 12.81 12.68
CA PHE A 72 9.09 12.25 12.78
C PHE A 72 9.44 11.83 14.21
N GLY A 73 8.46 11.81 15.12
CA GLY A 73 8.61 11.37 16.49
C GLY A 73 9.16 12.42 17.45
N PHE A 74 9.21 13.68 17.02
CA PHE A 74 9.63 14.81 17.86
C PHE A 74 8.43 15.50 18.51
N GLU A 75 8.60 15.91 19.76
CA GLU A 75 7.63 16.76 20.46
C GLU A 75 8.33 17.96 21.08
N TYR A 76 7.64 19.09 21.13
CA TYR A 76 8.17 20.31 21.74
C TYR A 76 8.14 20.20 23.27
N HIS A 77 9.31 20.30 23.91
CA HIS A 77 9.39 20.27 25.37
C HIS A 77 9.38 21.70 25.93
N PRO A 78 8.30 22.14 26.62
CA PRO A 78 8.16 23.54 27.04
C PRO A 78 9.23 23.98 28.03
N THR A 79 9.68 23.13 28.96
CA THR A 79 10.75 23.54 29.90
C THR A 79 12.13 23.68 29.24
N LEU A 80 12.46 22.81 28.28
CA LEU A 80 13.76 22.82 27.60
C LEU A 80 13.78 23.77 26.39
N GLN A 81 12.61 24.33 26.03
CA GLN A 81 12.43 25.23 24.88
C GLN A 81 13.00 24.66 23.57
N ARG A 82 12.87 23.34 23.36
CA ARG A 82 13.39 22.65 22.17
C ARG A 82 12.58 21.39 21.87
N TYR A 83 12.64 20.96 20.61
CA TYR A 83 12.12 19.65 20.19
C TYR A 83 13.01 18.52 20.70
N VAL A 84 12.38 17.46 21.19
CA VAL A 84 13.05 16.25 21.67
C VAL A 84 12.42 15.01 21.01
N MET A 85 13.23 13.99 20.71
CA MET A 85 12.72 12.76 20.11
C MET A 85 12.08 11.89 21.19
N VAL A 86 10.75 11.79 21.15
CA VAL A 86 9.95 11.01 22.10
C VAL A 86 9.64 9.62 21.54
N GLN A 87 9.41 9.53 20.23
CA GLN A 87 9.01 8.29 19.55
C GLN A 87 10.08 7.81 18.57
N HIS A 88 11.01 6.98 19.07
CA HIS A 88 12.08 6.41 18.26
C HIS A 88 11.51 5.52 17.15
N GLY A 89 12.05 5.63 15.94
CA GLY A 89 11.63 4.83 14.78
C GLY A 89 10.30 5.27 14.14
N PHE A 90 9.48 6.09 14.79
CA PHE A 90 8.17 6.54 14.25
C PHE A 90 8.32 7.20 12.86
N ALA A 91 9.39 7.96 12.67
CA ALA A 91 9.75 8.59 11.40
C ALA A 91 9.78 7.60 10.21
N LEU A 92 10.36 6.41 10.38
CA LEU A 92 10.53 5.47 9.26
C LEU A 92 9.18 4.97 8.74
N GLY A 93 8.28 4.60 9.65
CA GLY A 93 6.91 4.19 9.29
C GLY A 93 6.17 5.29 8.53
N ASN A 94 6.26 6.54 9.02
CA ASN A 94 5.61 7.68 8.37
C ASN A 94 6.23 8.03 7.02
N ILE A 95 7.55 7.96 6.86
CA ILE A 95 8.22 8.17 5.56
C ILE A 95 7.75 7.14 4.53
N LEU A 96 7.65 5.87 4.91
CA LEU A 96 7.11 4.83 4.03
C LEU A 96 5.66 5.12 3.63
N GLY A 97 4.84 5.59 4.57
CA GLY A 97 3.45 5.98 4.33
C GLY A 97 3.31 7.19 3.40
N ILE A 98 4.14 8.22 3.60
CA ILE A 98 4.20 9.42 2.75
C ILE A 98 4.64 9.03 1.34
N ALA A 99 5.70 8.22 1.21
CA ALA A 99 6.15 7.74 -0.08
C ALA A 99 5.06 6.93 -0.80
N ALA A 100 4.37 6.03 -0.09
CA ALA A 100 3.23 5.28 -0.64
C ALA A 100 2.12 6.23 -1.11
N LEU A 101 1.76 7.23 -0.31
CA LEU A 101 0.71 8.19 -0.66
C LEU A 101 1.07 9.01 -1.90
N LEU A 102 2.31 9.51 -2.00
CA LEU A 102 2.77 10.27 -3.17
C LEU A 102 2.73 9.42 -4.45
N TYR A 103 3.22 8.18 -4.39
CA TYR A 103 3.08 7.23 -5.50
C TYR A 103 1.61 6.97 -5.85
N GLY A 104 0.77 6.75 -4.83
CA GLY A 104 -0.67 6.53 -4.97
C GLY A 104 -1.37 7.70 -5.67
N ILE A 105 -1.07 8.94 -5.28
CA ILE A 105 -1.65 10.14 -5.90
C ILE A 105 -1.30 10.21 -7.39
N VAL A 106 -0.04 9.98 -7.77
CA VAL A 106 0.37 9.95 -9.19
C VAL A 106 -0.38 8.87 -9.96
N LEU A 107 -0.51 7.67 -9.40
CA LEU A 107 -1.21 6.55 -10.03
C LEU A 107 -2.72 6.83 -10.17
N ALA A 108 -3.35 7.39 -9.15
CA ALA A 108 -4.78 7.74 -9.17
C ALA A 108 -5.06 8.90 -10.13
N ALA A 109 -4.21 9.95 -10.12
CA ALA A 109 -4.35 11.10 -11.01
C ALA A 109 -4.16 10.73 -12.48
N THR A 110 -3.38 9.70 -12.79
CA THR A 110 -3.20 9.17 -14.16
C THR A 110 -4.13 8.01 -14.50
N SER A 111 -4.99 7.61 -13.57
CA SER A 111 -6.04 6.61 -13.77
C SER A 111 -7.29 7.26 -14.38
N ASN A 112 -7.14 7.82 -15.59
CA ASN A 112 -8.24 8.33 -16.42
C ASN A 112 -8.01 8.16 -17.91
N ASP A 113 -9.11 8.10 -18.67
CA ASP A 113 -9.09 7.89 -20.11
C ASP A 113 -8.36 9.04 -20.82
N PHE A 114 -8.52 10.26 -20.30
CA PHE A 114 -7.78 11.43 -20.78
C PHE A 114 -6.26 11.23 -20.68
N SER A 115 -5.76 10.78 -19.52
CA SER A 115 -4.33 10.52 -19.31
C SER A 115 -3.83 9.37 -20.18
N GLN A 116 -4.62 8.29 -20.30
CA GLN A 116 -4.29 7.16 -21.15
C GLN A 116 -4.17 7.57 -22.63
N ASN A 117 -5.10 8.39 -23.12
CA ASN A 117 -5.10 8.90 -24.49
C ASN A 117 -3.94 9.90 -24.72
N ARG A 118 -3.65 10.75 -23.74
CA ARG A 118 -2.63 11.81 -23.87
C ARG A 118 -1.20 11.30 -23.78
N LEU A 119 -0.94 10.30 -22.94
CA LEU A 119 0.38 9.70 -22.72
C LEU A 119 0.68 8.57 -23.71
N GLY A 120 -0.36 7.97 -24.29
CA GLY A 120 -0.26 6.76 -25.10
C GLY A 120 -0.12 5.49 -24.25
N ALA A 121 -0.54 4.36 -24.83
CA ALA A 121 -0.69 3.09 -24.11
C ALA A 121 0.61 2.58 -23.44
N SER A 122 1.78 2.80 -24.07
CA SER A 122 3.06 2.32 -23.54
C SER A 122 3.49 3.08 -22.28
N VAL A 123 3.53 4.41 -22.35
CA VAL A 123 3.94 5.28 -21.23
C VAL A 123 2.94 5.17 -20.09
N TRP A 124 1.64 5.20 -20.39
CA TRP A 124 0.60 5.03 -19.38
C TRP A 124 0.75 3.70 -18.65
N LYS A 125 0.98 2.60 -19.38
CA LYS A 125 1.19 1.29 -18.78
C LYS A 125 2.46 1.24 -17.92
N TYR A 126 3.54 1.90 -18.32
CA TYR A 126 4.76 2.01 -17.50
C TYR A 126 4.48 2.73 -16.18
N ILE A 127 3.80 3.88 -16.23
CA ILE A 127 3.39 4.61 -15.01
C ILE A 127 2.53 3.71 -14.12
N GLN A 128 1.53 3.03 -14.69
CA GLN A 128 0.63 2.14 -13.96
C GLN A 128 1.31 0.86 -13.44
N GLN A 129 2.50 0.48 -13.94
CA GLN A 129 3.32 -0.56 -13.30
C GLN A 129 3.88 -0.10 -11.95
N GLY A 130 3.90 1.21 -11.67
CA GLY A 130 4.17 1.77 -10.35
C GLY A 130 3.26 1.21 -9.24
N THR A 131 2.14 0.56 -9.57
CA THR A 131 1.31 -0.13 -8.56
C THR A 131 2.06 -1.22 -7.79
N TYR A 132 3.10 -1.84 -8.39
CA TYR A 132 3.95 -2.80 -7.66
C TYR A 132 4.81 -2.12 -6.60
N VAL A 133 5.31 -0.92 -6.88
CA VAL A 133 6.04 -0.10 -5.91
C VAL A 133 5.10 0.36 -4.80
N LEU A 134 3.91 0.88 -5.17
CA LEU A 134 2.87 1.25 -4.21
C LEU A 134 2.53 0.07 -3.28
N TRP A 135 2.27 -1.12 -3.83
CA TRP A 135 1.98 -2.31 -3.05
C TRP A 135 3.04 -2.58 -1.97
N TRP A 136 4.33 -2.59 -2.36
CA TRP A 136 5.39 -2.87 -1.42
C TRP A 136 5.63 -1.75 -0.41
N LEU A 137 5.49 -0.48 -0.80
CA LEU A 137 5.55 0.63 0.15
C LEU A 137 4.43 0.53 1.19
N THR A 138 3.20 0.19 0.78
CA THR A 138 2.08 -0.04 1.70
C THR A 138 2.34 -1.25 2.62
N VAL A 139 2.81 -2.38 2.06
CA VAL A 139 3.16 -3.57 2.86
C VAL A 139 4.24 -3.24 3.88
N LEU A 140 5.31 -2.53 3.50
CA LEU A 140 6.38 -2.15 4.41
C LEU A 140 5.91 -1.17 5.48
N HIS A 141 5.10 -0.18 5.11
CA HIS A 141 4.49 0.76 6.06
C HIS A 141 3.66 0.02 7.11
N THR A 142 2.73 -0.85 6.69
CA THR A 142 1.89 -1.62 7.61
C THR A 142 2.68 -2.63 8.43
N ALA A 143 3.62 -3.36 7.81
CA ALA A 143 4.47 -4.32 8.50
C ALA A 143 5.34 -3.64 9.56
N TYR A 144 5.88 -2.45 9.27
CA TYR A 144 6.66 -1.68 10.23
C TYR A 144 5.86 -1.41 11.50
N PHE A 145 4.63 -0.92 11.38
CA PHE A 145 3.77 -0.67 12.54
C PHE A 145 3.28 -1.94 13.25
N LEU A 146 3.05 -3.03 12.52
CA LEU A 146 2.57 -4.28 13.12
C LEU A 146 3.65 -5.08 13.84
N PHE A 147 4.91 -5.03 13.39
CA PHE A 147 5.97 -5.93 13.86
C PHE A 147 7.16 -5.22 14.51
N ILE A 148 7.51 -4.01 14.06
CA ILE A 148 8.82 -3.41 14.36
C ILE A 148 8.69 -2.18 15.25
N HIS A 149 7.75 -1.28 14.97
CA HIS A 149 7.70 0.04 15.57
C HIS A 149 7.66 0.03 17.11
N PHE A 150 6.98 -0.96 17.70
CA PHE A 150 6.82 -1.06 19.15
C PHE A 150 7.91 -1.91 19.84
N LEU A 151 8.95 -2.33 19.11
CA LEU A 151 10.10 -2.98 19.70
C LEU A 151 11.05 -1.92 20.26
N ASP A 152 11.15 -1.86 21.58
CA ASP A 152 12.04 -0.94 22.31
C ASP A 152 12.67 -1.69 23.49
N PHE A 153 13.98 -1.56 23.69
CA PHE A 153 14.69 -2.23 24.77
C PHE A 153 14.38 -1.62 26.16
N HIS A 154 13.93 -0.37 26.20
CA HIS A 154 13.55 0.31 27.45
C HIS A 154 12.11 0.03 27.88
N ARG A 155 11.31 -0.64 27.04
CA ARG A 155 9.88 -0.89 27.30
C ARG A 155 9.61 -2.39 27.20
N ARG A 156 8.59 -2.85 27.91
CA ARG A 156 8.13 -4.24 27.73
C ARG A 156 7.60 -4.39 26.31
N THR A 157 7.99 -5.47 25.65
CA THR A 157 7.47 -5.83 24.33
C THR A 157 5.95 -6.03 24.45
N PRO A 158 5.14 -5.36 23.62
CA PRO A 158 3.70 -5.55 23.64
C PRO A 158 3.34 -6.96 23.18
N GLU A 159 2.19 -7.46 23.66
CA GLU A 159 1.61 -8.72 23.17
C GLU A 159 1.41 -8.65 21.64
N PRO A 160 1.67 -9.75 20.91
CA PRO A 160 1.50 -9.78 19.46
C PRO A 160 0.09 -9.35 19.02
N ASN A 161 0.04 -8.44 18.05
CA ASN A 161 -1.24 -8.01 17.50
C ASN A 161 -1.83 -9.15 16.64
N TRP A 162 -3.06 -9.58 16.93
CA TRP A 162 -3.74 -10.64 16.17
C TRP A 162 -3.79 -10.36 14.65
N ALA A 163 -3.78 -9.08 14.25
CA ALA A 163 -3.77 -8.66 12.84
C ALA A 163 -2.48 -9.02 12.08
N GLN A 164 -1.40 -9.39 12.77
CA GLN A 164 -0.16 -9.87 12.15
C GLN A 164 -0.40 -11.10 11.27
N TRP A 165 -1.19 -12.07 11.73
CA TRP A 165 -1.43 -13.32 10.99
C TRP A 165 -2.27 -13.10 9.72
N PRO A 166 -3.44 -12.44 9.75
CA PRO A 166 -4.18 -12.10 8.54
C PRO A 166 -3.36 -11.25 7.56
N PHE A 167 -2.54 -10.32 8.06
CA PHE A 167 -1.66 -9.51 7.22
C PHE A 167 -0.63 -10.38 6.48
N MET A 168 0.08 -11.27 7.19
CA MET A 168 1.03 -12.19 6.56
C MET A 168 0.36 -13.11 5.55
N ALA A 169 -0.83 -13.64 5.89
CA ALA A 169 -1.61 -14.47 4.98
C ALA A 169 -2.01 -13.71 3.71
N LEU A 170 -2.46 -12.46 3.84
CA LEU A 170 -2.80 -11.60 2.70
C LEU A 170 -1.60 -11.36 1.80
N VAL A 171 -0.46 -10.94 2.37
CA VAL A 171 0.77 -10.70 1.60
C VAL A 171 1.25 -11.98 0.90
N GLY A 172 1.30 -13.09 1.64
CA GLY A 172 1.66 -14.40 1.10
C GLY A 172 0.75 -14.86 -0.02
N ALA A 173 -0.57 -14.68 0.11
CA ALA A 173 -1.54 -15.02 -0.93
C ALA A 173 -1.33 -14.20 -2.21
N ILE A 174 -1.11 -12.89 -2.10
CA ILE A 174 -0.84 -12.02 -3.25
C ILE A 174 0.47 -12.42 -3.94
N LEU A 175 1.52 -12.73 -3.19
CA LEU A 175 2.80 -13.20 -3.75
C LEU A 175 2.65 -14.55 -4.46
N ALA A 176 1.97 -15.51 -3.83
CA ALA A 176 1.71 -16.81 -4.42
C ALA A 176 0.91 -16.68 -5.73
N LEU A 177 -0.12 -15.83 -5.76
CA LEU A 177 -0.90 -15.55 -6.96
C LEU A 177 -0.04 -14.95 -8.08
N GLN A 178 0.76 -13.93 -7.77
CA GLN A 178 1.64 -13.29 -8.75
C GLN A 178 2.69 -14.26 -9.30
N LEU A 179 3.30 -15.08 -8.43
CA LEU A 179 4.27 -16.10 -8.82
C LEU A 179 3.64 -17.16 -9.72
N ALA A 180 2.48 -17.72 -9.33
CA ALA A 180 1.76 -18.70 -10.12
C ALA A 180 1.39 -18.16 -11.51
N ALA A 181 0.89 -16.91 -11.59
CA ALA A 181 0.54 -16.28 -12.86
C ALA A 181 1.76 -16.03 -13.75
N THR A 182 2.91 -15.68 -13.15
CA THR A 182 4.18 -15.49 -13.85
C THR A 182 4.70 -16.82 -14.40
N ILE A 183 4.72 -17.88 -13.59
CA ILE A 183 5.14 -19.23 -14.01
C ILE A 183 4.27 -19.73 -15.15
N LYS A 184 2.94 -19.59 -15.05
CA LYS A 184 2.01 -20.00 -16.12
C LYS A 184 2.29 -19.27 -17.43
N THR A 185 2.51 -17.96 -17.35
CA THR A 185 2.78 -17.10 -18.52
C THR A 185 4.12 -17.47 -19.16
N TRP A 186 5.16 -17.67 -18.35
CA TRP A 186 6.49 -18.07 -18.80
C TRP A 186 6.47 -19.43 -19.50
N ARG A 187 5.81 -20.44 -18.91
CA ARG A 187 5.65 -21.77 -19.53
C ARG A 187 4.92 -21.68 -20.87
N ALA A 188 3.82 -20.93 -20.94
CA ALA A 188 3.06 -20.75 -22.17
C ALA A 188 3.89 -20.09 -23.30
N GLN A 189 4.72 -19.10 -22.97
CA GLN A 189 5.61 -18.46 -23.94
C GLN A 189 6.73 -19.40 -24.42
N ARG A 190 7.31 -20.20 -23.51
CA ARG A 190 8.33 -21.19 -23.85
C ARG A 190 7.80 -22.24 -24.83
N HIS A 191 6.60 -22.76 -24.59
CA HIS A 191 5.97 -23.72 -25.51
C HIS A 191 5.72 -23.13 -26.90
N ARG A 192 5.30 -21.86 -26.99
CA ARG A 192 5.09 -21.20 -28.28
C ARG A 192 6.38 -21.03 -29.07
N ARG A 193 7.47 -20.63 -28.41
CA ARG A 193 8.80 -20.49 -29.05
C ARG A 193 9.40 -21.82 -29.49
N ALA A 194 9.07 -22.92 -28.83
CA ALA A 194 9.52 -24.25 -29.23
C ALA A 194 8.72 -24.84 -30.40
N ALA A 195 7.56 -24.24 -30.74
CA ALA A 195 6.69 -24.67 -31.83
C ALA A 195 6.81 -23.80 -33.10
N THR A 196 7.67 -22.78 -33.07
CA THR A 196 8.05 -21.90 -34.20
C THR A 196 9.47 -22.20 -34.61
#